data_AF-A0A1M7QTW4-F1
#
_entry.id   AF-A0A1M7QTW4-F1
#
_cell.length_a   1.000
_cell.length_b   1.000
_cell.length_c   1.000
_cell.angle_alpha   90.00
_cell.angle_beta   90.00
_cell.angle_gamma   90.00
#
_symmetry.space_group_name_H-M   'P 1'
#
loop_
_entity.id
_entity.type
_entity.pdbx_description
1 polymer ?
#
loop_
_entity_poly.entity_id
_entity_poly.type
_entity_poly.pdbx_seq_one_letter_code
_entity_poly.pdbx_strand_id
1 'polypeptide(L)'
;MNQFYLSASVGTNGMNDPEDIYCLKEHLFKLGYHWIQVNDQLDEDLIYVINLIQSIKAGRNRVHGDGRVDVPGPTYDWLRAENAPRWLLMSEGDQITFANIERSQDWDHHDYGTNWLDDTIQQASVWYRDHYLQLHPEASPITINDVSLETGGNTPDHSGHETGLACDLRLPSIKGTAPGGITIENENYDRSAMRAMLSAFTIQPLITRIYFNDRRLIEEGLCEYASHHDDHAHVEIKPLVPLVDYADRTDILWQQTLSYFDGENCEPTNYPMTLNGFQNYLEDVGVNYFSAEEMLVPHHQEIAAQLGMTLFLPPYNWWRKGAALGLLADQIRELVNEPLIIRNWWRPLRYNQHPTVGGSLTSDHITADGIDIDFRSTTSRKQAEEYLLGLYEQEDWLELSLGLGGRSIHFGFLSPNKKRKWYYKSYHLVSE
;
A
#
# COMPACT_ATOMS: atom_id res chain seq x y z
N MET A 1 -4.15 14.25 18.38
CA MET A 1 -2.93 13.40 18.36
C MET A 1 -1.98 14.06 17.39
N ASN A 2 -0.73 14.34 17.79
CA ASN A 2 0.25 14.89 16.85
C ASN A 2 0.46 13.88 15.72
N GLN A 3 0.17 14.34 14.51
CA GLN A 3 0.30 13.54 13.30
C GLN A 3 1.77 13.26 13.02
N PHE A 4 2.12 11.99 12.74
CA PHE A 4 3.48 11.63 12.34
C PHE A 4 3.82 12.27 10.98
N TYR A 5 4.89 13.07 10.95
CA TYR A 5 5.30 13.88 9.81
C TYR A 5 6.83 13.94 9.74
N LEU A 6 7.41 13.67 8.56
CA LEU A 6 8.85 13.87 8.28
C LEU A 6 9.04 14.91 7.18
N SER A 7 9.77 15.99 7.43
CA SER A 7 9.99 17.07 6.45
C SER A 7 10.86 16.63 5.26
N ALA A 8 11.77 15.69 5.46
CA ALA A 8 12.67 15.14 4.45
C ALA A 8 12.97 13.64 4.68
N SER A 9 13.83 13.08 3.84
CA SER A 9 14.24 11.67 3.95
C SER A 9 15.10 11.38 5.18
N VAL A 10 14.85 10.25 5.84
CA VAL A 10 15.60 9.75 7.01
C VAL A 10 16.17 8.36 6.71
N GLY A 11 17.38 8.07 7.16
CA GLY A 11 18.04 6.78 6.99
C GLY A 11 19.27 6.83 6.07
N THR A 12 19.62 5.68 5.48
CA THR A 12 20.82 5.53 4.65
C THR A 12 20.85 6.57 3.52
N ASN A 13 21.89 7.42 3.48
CA ASN A 13 22.02 8.50 2.49
C ASN A 13 20.83 9.49 2.44
N GLY A 14 20.00 9.55 3.48
CA GLY A 14 18.91 10.53 3.62
C GLY A 14 19.41 11.93 4.00
N MET A 15 18.49 12.89 4.04
CA MET A 15 18.76 14.25 4.55
C MET A 15 19.08 14.22 6.04
N ASN A 16 18.43 13.33 6.80
CA ASN A 16 18.74 13.05 8.21
C ASN A 16 18.69 14.31 9.09
N ASP A 17 17.64 15.11 8.94
CA ASP A 17 17.37 16.21 9.86
C ASP A 17 17.14 15.64 11.28
N PRO A 18 17.78 16.21 12.33
CA PRO A 18 17.61 15.73 13.71
C PRO A 18 16.15 15.66 14.19
N GLU A 19 15.30 16.61 13.77
CA GLU A 19 13.88 16.63 14.14
C GLU A 19 13.11 15.48 13.47
N ASP A 20 13.41 15.19 12.21
CA ASP A 20 12.82 14.07 11.47
C ASP A 20 13.29 12.71 12.03
N ILE A 21 14.56 12.60 12.44
CA ILE A 21 15.08 11.39 13.10
C ILE A 21 14.33 11.14 14.41
N TYR A 22 14.22 12.17 15.26
CA TYR A 22 13.49 12.07 16.52
C TYR A 22 12.02 11.69 16.27
N CYS A 23 11.36 12.35 15.31
CA CYS A 23 9.97 12.07 14.97
C CYS A 23 9.77 10.62 14.50
N LEU A 24 10.65 10.12 13.61
CA LEU A 24 10.60 8.74 13.14
C LEU A 24 10.79 7.74 14.28
N LYS A 25 11.80 7.93 15.13
CA LYS A 25 12.07 7.04 16.27
C LYS A 25 10.92 7.06 17.29
N GLU A 26 10.36 8.23 17.60
CA GLU A 26 9.21 8.33 18.49
C GLU A 26 8.00 7.58 17.92
N HIS A 27 7.77 7.68 16.61
CA HIS A 27 6.67 6.98 15.95
C HIS A 27 6.87 5.46 15.92
N LEU A 28 8.06 5.00 15.57
CA LEU A 28 8.44 3.59 15.61
C LEU A 28 8.30 3.01 17.03
N PHE A 29 8.70 3.77 18.06
CA PHE A 29 8.48 3.37 19.44
C PHE A 29 6.99 3.17 19.76
N LYS A 30 6.10 4.07 19.29
CA LYS A 30 4.64 3.91 19.44
C LYS A 30 4.07 2.71 18.68
N LEU A 31 4.73 2.28 17.60
CA LEU A 31 4.40 1.06 16.85
C LEU A 31 4.96 -0.21 17.52
N GLY A 32 5.62 -0.11 18.67
CA GLY A 32 6.06 -1.25 19.47
C GLY A 32 7.51 -1.70 19.24
N TYR A 33 8.27 -0.99 18.40
CA TYR A 33 9.70 -1.23 18.20
C TYR A 33 10.53 -0.64 19.37
N HIS A 34 10.23 -1.05 20.61
CA HIS A 34 10.78 -0.43 21.83
C HIS A 34 12.28 -0.63 22.05
N TRP A 35 12.91 -1.53 21.27
CA TRP A 35 14.34 -1.79 21.30
C TRP A 35 15.16 -0.67 20.66
N ILE A 36 14.54 0.27 19.93
CA ILE A 36 15.24 1.47 19.45
C ILE A 36 15.28 2.55 20.54
N GLN A 37 16.38 3.29 20.60
CA GLN A 37 16.47 4.46 21.47
C GLN A 37 15.86 5.71 20.78
N VAL A 38 14.87 6.33 21.40
CA VAL A 38 14.28 7.60 20.94
C VAL A 38 15.22 8.76 21.25
N ASN A 39 15.88 9.26 20.22
CA ASN A 39 16.78 10.42 20.23
C ASN A 39 16.84 11.02 18.80
N ASP A 40 17.63 12.07 18.61
CA ASP A 40 17.78 12.79 17.34
C ASP A 40 19.00 12.33 16.50
N GLN A 41 19.59 11.18 16.84
CA GLN A 41 20.78 10.65 16.20
C GLN A 41 20.45 9.47 15.27
N LEU A 42 21.04 9.47 14.08
CA LEU A 42 21.00 8.34 13.17
C LEU A 42 21.95 7.24 13.69
N ASP A 43 21.43 6.04 13.91
CA ASP A 43 22.19 4.87 14.38
C ASP A 43 21.82 3.61 13.59
N GLU A 44 22.59 2.54 13.84
CA GLU A 44 22.41 1.25 13.16
C GLU A 44 21.04 0.64 13.45
N ASP A 45 20.52 0.81 14.67
CA ASP A 45 19.20 0.33 15.07
C ASP A 45 18.08 0.99 14.24
N LEU A 46 18.17 2.31 13.99
CA LEU A 46 17.22 2.99 13.12
C LEU A 46 17.30 2.48 11.67
N ILE A 47 18.49 2.28 11.14
CA ILE A 47 18.65 1.71 9.77
C ILE A 47 18.06 0.30 9.71
N TYR A 48 18.30 -0.49 10.75
CA TYR A 48 17.85 -1.86 10.84
C TYR A 48 16.33 -1.98 10.96
N VAL A 49 15.67 -1.18 11.81
CA VAL A 49 14.18 -1.17 11.89
C VAL A 49 13.55 -0.69 10.58
N ILE A 50 14.17 0.26 9.87
CA ILE A 50 13.70 0.65 8.54
C ILE A 50 13.76 -0.53 7.57
N ASN A 51 14.86 -1.30 7.56
CA ASN A 51 14.97 -2.52 6.75
C ASN A 51 13.92 -3.57 7.13
N LEU A 52 13.66 -3.76 8.42
CA LEU A 52 12.63 -4.68 8.91
C LEU A 52 11.25 -4.27 8.39
N ILE A 53 10.85 -3.02 8.54
CA ILE A 53 9.56 -2.51 8.05
C ILE A 53 9.45 -2.61 6.53
N GLN A 54 10.55 -2.32 5.82
CA GLN A 54 10.60 -2.50 4.38
C GLN A 54 10.44 -3.96 3.93
N SER A 55 10.85 -4.90 4.77
CA SER A 55 10.69 -6.33 4.54
C SER A 55 9.28 -6.78 4.83
N ILE A 56 8.71 -6.34 5.96
CA ILE A 56 7.31 -6.58 6.35
C ILE A 56 6.37 -6.10 5.24
N LYS A 57 6.49 -4.84 4.80
CA LYS A 57 5.60 -4.28 3.76
C LYS A 57 5.75 -4.98 2.40
N ALA A 58 6.90 -5.61 2.15
CA ALA A 58 7.17 -6.35 0.93
C ALA A 58 6.80 -7.84 1.03
N GLY A 59 6.32 -8.31 2.19
CA GLY A 59 6.02 -9.72 2.44
C GLY A 59 7.25 -10.62 2.35
N ARG A 60 8.40 -10.12 2.82
CA ARG A 60 9.65 -10.89 2.86
C ARG A 60 9.77 -11.61 4.19
N ASN A 61 10.37 -12.80 4.16
CA ASN A 61 10.68 -13.58 5.35
C ASN A 61 12.12 -13.36 5.84
N ARG A 62 12.87 -12.48 5.17
CA ARG A 62 14.22 -12.04 5.53
C ARG A 62 14.31 -10.53 5.57
N VAL A 63 15.06 -10.00 6.54
CA VAL A 63 15.31 -8.58 6.69
C VAL A 63 16.22 -8.11 5.55
N HIS A 64 15.66 -7.26 4.69
CA HIS A 64 16.36 -6.62 3.60
C HIS A 64 15.68 -5.30 3.23
N GLY A 65 16.48 -4.28 2.96
CA GLY A 65 16.01 -2.97 2.59
C GLY A 65 17.16 -2.05 2.19
N ASP A 66 16.81 -0.83 1.81
CA ASP A 66 17.79 0.24 1.57
C ASP A 66 18.07 1.07 2.84
N GLY A 67 17.29 0.86 3.91
CA GLY A 67 17.45 1.55 5.19
C GLY A 67 17.04 3.01 5.15
N ARG A 68 16.26 3.44 4.15
CA ARG A 68 15.83 4.83 3.96
C ARG A 68 14.30 4.97 3.91
N VAL A 69 13.79 6.02 4.55
CA VAL A 69 12.41 6.47 4.49
C VAL A 69 12.38 7.74 3.65
N ASP A 70 11.92 7.62 2.41
CA ASP A 70 11.72 8.77 1.52
C ASP A 70 10.40 9.48 1.79
N VAL A 71 10.44 10.80 1.60
CA VAL A 71 9.29 11.68 1.70
C VAL A 71 9.08 12.45 0.39
N PRO A 72 7.93 12.28 -0.29
CA PRO A 72 6.98 11.17 -0.13
C PRO A 72 7.60 9.83 -0.58
N GLY A 73 7.11 8.71 -0.03
CA GLY A 73 7.65 7.39 -0.38
C GLY A 73 6.90 6.23 0.28
N PRO A 74 7.02 5.01 -0.28
CA PRO A 74 6.19 3.87 0.13
C PRO A 74 6.42 3.41 1.57
N THR A 75 7.63 3.55 2.10
CA THR A 75 7.92 3.23 3.52
C THR A 75 7.28 4.27 4.44
N TYR A 76 7.34 5.54 4.04
CA TYR A 76 6.72 6.63 4.77
C TYR A 76 5.18 6.52 4.79
N ASP A 77 4.59 6.16 3.65
CA ASP A 77 3.15 5.91 3.54
C ASP A 77 2.71 4.78 4.46
N TRP A 78 3.48 3.68 4.51
CA TRP A 78 3.22 2.56 5.42
C TRP A 78 3.31 2.95 6.89
N LEU A 79 4.31 3.73 7.27
CA LEU A 79 4.46 4.21 8.65
C LEU A 79 3.27 5.08 9.06
N ARG A 80 2.67 5.83 8.14
CA ARG A 80 1.50 6.68 8.39
C ARG A 80 0.16 5.96 8.36
N ALA A 81 0.11 4.74 7.82
CA ALA A 81 -1.13 4.00 7.67
C ALA A 81 -1.76 3.69 9.04
N GLU A 82 -3.10 3.77 9.14
CA GLU A 82 -3.82 3.41 10.37
C GLU A 82 -3.55 1.96 10.79
N ASN A 83 -3.34 1.10 9.80
CA ASN A 83 -3.01 -0.30 9.95
C ASN A 83 -1.51 -0.60 9.79
N ALA A 84 -0.62 0.38 10.01
CA ALA A 84 0.82 0.15 10.03
C ALA A 84 1.18 -1.06 10.93
N PRO A 85 2.15 -1.91 10.52
CA PRO A 85 2.48 -3.11 11.28
C PRO A 85 3.03 -2.70 12.64
N ARG A 86 2.35 -3.12 13.70
CA ARG A 86 2.85 -2.98 15.06
C ARG A 86 3.67 -4.20 15.41
N TRP A 87 4.82 -3.97 16.00
CA TRP A 87 5.68 -5.02 16.51
C TRP A 87 5.29 -5.30 17.95
N LEU A 88 4.94 -6.54 18.25
CA LEU A 88 4.51 -6.91 19.58
C LEU A 88 5.03 -8.28 19.98
N LEU A 89 5.03 -8.49 21.28
CA LEU A 89 5.13 -9.81 21.88
C LEU A 89 3.81 -10.54 21.65
N MET A 90 3.88 -11.70 21.00
CA MET A 90 2.73 -12.48 20.57
C MET A 90 1.88 -12.94 21.75
N SER A 91 0.57 -13.02 21.54
CA SER A 91 -0.40 -13.34 22.59
C SER A 91 -0.15 -14.74 23.18
N GLU A 92 -0.29 -14.88 24.49
CA GLU A 92 -0.15 -16.18 25.20
C GLU A 92 -1.26 -17.18 24.84
N GLY A 93 -2.43 -16.68 24.43
CA GLY A 93 -3.64 -17.47 24.26
C GLY A 93 -4.32 -17.85 25.56
N ASP A 94 -5.46 -18.56 25.47
CA ASP A 94 -6.25 -19.00 26.62
C ASP A 94 -5.87 -20.39 27.13
N GLN A 95 -4.86 -21.02 26.52
CA GLN A 95 -4.36 -22.37 26.78
C GLN A 95 -5.38 -23.50 26.50
N ILE A 96 -6.58 -23.17 26.02
CA ILE A 96 -7.67 -24.12 25.74
C ILE A 96 -7.89 -24.24 24.23
N THR A 97 -7.87 -23.11 23.52
CA THR A 97 -8.08 -23.01 22.08
C THR A 97 -6.79 -22.67 21.36
N PHE A 98 -5.96 -21.85 22.01
CA PHE A 98 -4.68 -21.37 21.53
C PHE A 98 -3.70 -21.28 22.70
N ALA A 99 -2.48 -21.77 22.48
CA ALA A 99 -1.37 -21.65 23.39
C ALA A 99 -0.12 -21.17 22.63
N ASN A 100 0.50 -20.10 23.10
CA ASN A 100 1.89 -19.80 22.74
C ASN A 100 2.80 -20.38 23.83
N ILE A 101 3.55 -21.43 23.49
CA ILE A 101 4.39 -22.15 24.44
C ILE A 101 5.78 -21.51 24.62
N GLU A 102 6.24 -20.76 23.62
CA GLU A 102 7.50 -20.00 23.65
C GLU A 102 7.48 -18.97 24.79
N ARG A 103 6.29 -18.45 25.14
CA ARG A 103 6.08 -17.58 26.31
C ARG A 103 6.52 -18.18 27.65
N SER A 104 6.64 -19.51 27.71
CA SER A 104 7.13 -20.24 28.89
C SER A 104 8.61 -20.66 28.79
N GLN A 105 9.24 -20.42 27.64
CA GLN A 105 10.64 -20.69 27.31
C GLN A 105 11.42 -19.37 27.39
N ASP A 106 12.40 -19.29 28.28
CA ASP A 106 13.15 -18.07 28.56
C ASP A 106 14.45 -17.95 27.77
N TRP A 107 14.67 -18.79 26.74
CA TRP A 107 15.99 -19.00 26.14
C TRP A 107 16.08 -18.90 24.60
N ASP A 108 14.99 -19.00 23.86
CA ASP A 108 14.89 -18.92 22.38
C ASP A 108 14.35 -17.57 21.89
N HIS A 109 13.45 -16.94 22.63
CA HIS A 109 12.97 -15.56 22.41
C HIS A 109 12.29 -15.31 21.04
N HIS A 110 11.77 -16.33 20.38
CA HIS A 110 11.08 -16.20 19.08
C HIS A 110 9.60 -15.78 19.20
N ASP A 111 9.25 -15.05 20.25
CA ASP A 111 7.88 -14.69 20.61
C ASP A 111 7.37 -13.38 20.00
N TYR A 112 8.09 -12.75 19.07
CA TYR A 112 7.73 -11.44 18.56
C TYR A 112 7.26 -11.50 17.12
N GLY A 113 6.32 -10.63 16.77
CA GLY A 113 5.83 -10.55 15.41
C GLY A 113 4.96 -9.34 15.16
N THR A 114 4.41 -9.29 13.95
CA THR A 114 3.44 -8.26 13.60
C THR A 114 2.10 -8.53 14.26
N ASN A 115 1.39 -7.49 14.67
CA ASN A 115 0.01 -7.62 15.14
C ASN A 115 -0.90 -8.29 14.10
N TRP A 116 -0.58 -8.18 12.81
CA TRP A 116 -1.32 -8.83 11.73
C TRP A 116 -1.26 -10.36 11.83
N LEU A 117 -0.09 -10.91 12.17
CA LEU A 117 0.07 -12.34 12.39
C LEU A 117 -0.65 -12.78 13.66
N ASP A 118 -0.53 -12.02 14.75
CA ASP A 118 -1.22 -12.30 16.01
C ASP A 118 -2.75 -12.34 15.83
N ASP A 119 -3.31 -11.31 15.19
CA ASP A 119 -4.73 -11.23 14.86
C ASP A 119 -5.18 -12.40 13.97
N THR A 120 -4.31 -12.87 13.06
CA THR A 120 -4.59 -14.02 12.18
C THR A 120 -4.65 -15.33 12.98
N ILE A 121 -3.70 -15.55 13.89
CA ILE A 121 -3.66 -16.73 14.77
C ILE A 121 -4.88 -16.75 15.68
N GLN A 122 -5.24 -15.62 16.28
CA GLN A 122 -6.43 -15.51 17.14
C GLN A 122 -7.73 -15.78 16.37
N GLN A 123 -7.84 -15.32 15.12
CA GLN A 123 -9.02 -15.61 14.29
C GLN A 123 -9.08 -17.09 13.87
N ALA A 124 -7.93 -17.69 13.55
CA ALA A 124 -7.83 -19.12 13.26
C ALA A 124 -8.22 -19.95 14.50
N SER A 125 -7.80 -19.58 15.70
CA SER A 125 -8.14 -20.30 16.93
C SER A 125 -9.63 -20.23 17.27
N VAL A 126 -10.27 -19.07 17.07
CA VAL A 126 -11.72 -18.92 17.18
C VAL A 126 -12.44 -19.86 16.21
N TRP A 127 -12.00 -19.90 14.95
CA TRP A 127 -12.62 -20.79 13.97
C TRP A 127 -12.43 -22.26 14.34
N TYR A 128 -11.22 -22.66 14.73
CA TYR A 128 -10.88 -24.02 15.16
C TYR A 128 -11.71 -24.46 16.37
N ARG A 129 -11.88 -23.57 17.35
CA ARG A 129 -12.76 -23.79 18.50
C ARG A 129 -14.18 -24.11 18.04
N ASP A 130 -14.75 -23.23 17.22
CA ASP A 130 -16.16 -23.27 16.86
C ASP A 130 -16.52 -24.43 15.91
N HIS A 131 -15.56 -24.90 15.11
CA HIS A 131 -15.80 -25.93 14.09
C HIS A 131 -15.21 -27.30 14.43
N TYR A 132 -14.27 -27.39 15.36
CA TYR A 132 -13.61 -28.64 15.71
C TYR A 132 -13.65 -28.93 17.22
N LEU A 133 -13.13 -28.04 18.08
CA LEU A 133 -13.04 -28.33 19.52
C LEU A 133 -14.41 -28.49 20.20
N GLN A 134 -15.46 -27.82 19.73
CA GLN A 134 -16.81 -28.04 20.27
C GLN A 134 -17.30 -29.50 20.10
N LEU A 135 -16.84 -30.19 19.05
CA LEU A 135 -17.17 -31.59 18.77
C LEU A 135 -16.10 -32.57 19.29
N HIS A 136 -14.89 -32.06 19.52
CA HIS A 136 -13.70 -32.80 19.93
C HIS A 136 -13.02 -32.09 21.12
N PRO A 137 -13.67 -31.98 22.28
CA PRO A 137 -13.17 -31.18 23.42
C PRO A 137 -11.85 -31.71 24.02
N GLU A 138 -11.48 -32.95 23.72
CA GLU A 138 -10.23 -33.58 24.11
C GLU A 138 -9.07 -33.36 23.12
N ALA A 139 -9.31 -32.71 21.97
CA ALA A 139 -8.25 -32.42 21.02
C ALA A 139 -7.33 -31.31 21.52
N SER A 140 -6.11 -31.27 20.96
CA SER A 140 -5.10 -30.29 21.36
C SER A 140 -5.50 -28.86 20.94
N PRO A 141 -5.16 -27.82 21.72
CA PRO A 141 -5.25 -26.44 21.23
C PRO A 141 -4.30 -26.21 20.05
N ILE A 142 -4.56 -25.17 19.24
CA ILE A 142 -3.52 -24.65 18.35
C ILE A 142 -2.35 -24.21 19.22
N THR A 143 -1.18 -24.78 18.98
CA THR A 143 0.01 -24.46 19.77
C THR A 143 1.06 -23.88 18.85
N ILE A 144 1.39 -22.60 19.02
CA ILE A 144 2.45 -21.95 18.23
C ILE A 144 3.80 -22.13 18.91
N ASN A 145 4.85 -22.16 18.10
CA ASN A 145 6.25 -22.11 18.49
C ASN A 145 6.89 -20.81 17.96
N ASP A 146 7.96 -20.93 17.17
CA ASP A 146 8.76 -19.81 16.68
C ASP A 146 7.97 -18.85 15.81
N VAL A 147 8.18 -17.55 16.02
CA VAL A 147 7.64 -16.44 15.22
C VAL A 147 8.76 -15.54 14.72
N SER A 148 9.39 -14.77 15.60
CA SER A 148 10.53 -13.90 15.30
C SER A 148 11.21 -13.46 16.59
N LEU A 149 12.48 -13.07 16.49
CA LEU A 149 13.22 -12.45 17.60
C LEU A 149 12.63 -11.11 17.99
N GLU A 150 12.92 -10.63 19.20
CA GLU A 150 12.48 -9.30 19.69
C GLU A 150 12.79 -8.15 18.72
N THR A 151 13.91 -8.23 18.00
CA THR A 151 14.33 -7.25 17.01
C THR A 151 14.05 -7.69 15.57
N GLY A 152 13.41 -8.83 15.36
CA GLY A 152 13.46 -9.56 14.09
C GLY A 152 14.88 -9.97 13.72
N GLY A 153 15.09 -10.32 12.45
CA GLY A 153 16.41 -10.63 11.90
C GLY A 153 16.73 -12.11 11.81
N ASN A 154 17.95 -12.40 11.37
CA ASN A 154 18.40 -13.75 11.04
C ASN A 154 18.25 -14.72 12.22
N THR A 155 17.49 -15.78 11.96
CA THR A 155 17.23 -16.94 12.82
C THR A 155 17.91 -18.16 12.17
N PRO A 156 19.20 -18.45 12.48
CA PRO A 156 20.02 -19.38 11.70
C PRO A 156 19.45 -20.81 11.60
N ASP A 157 18.70 -21.23 12.61
CA ASP A 157 18.01 -22.50 12.76
C ASP A 157 16.58 -22.49 12.18
N HIS A 158 15.97 -21.31 12.00
CA HIS A 158 14.57 -21.15 11.55
C HIS A 158 14.47 -20.19 10.36
N SER A 159 14.91 -20.62 9.18
CA SER A 159 14.85 -19.79 7.96
C SER A 159 13.41 -19.42 7.61
N GLY A 160 13.04 -18.14 7.77
CA GLY A 160 11.71 -17.64 7.42
C GLY A 160 11.09 -16.73 8.50
N HIS A 161 11.70 -16.70 9.68
CA HIS A 161 11.16 -16.08 10.88
C HIS A 161 11.75 -14.70 11.17
N GLU A 162 12.35 -14.01 10.18
CA GLU A 162 13.06 -12.76 10.48
C GLU A 162 12.15 -11.53 10.60
N THR A 163 10.91 -11.60 10.13
CA THR A 163 10.06 -10.42 9.90
C THR A 163 8.71 -10.46 10.60
N GLY A 164 8.45 -11.47 11.43
CA GLY A 164 7.19 -11.55 12.18
C GLY A 164 5.94 -11.71 11.30
N LEU A 165 6.12 -12.26 10.09
CA LEU A 165 5.07 -12.61 9.14
C LEU A 165 4.85 -14.13 9.03
N ALA A 166 5.56 -14.91 9.83
CA ALA A 166 5.43 -16.35 9.84
C ALA A 166 5.44 -16.89 11.27
N CYS A 167 4.79 -18.04 11.47
CA CYS A 167 4.86 -18.79 12.71
C CYS A 167 4.87 -20.29 12.48
N ASP A 168 5.45 -21.04 13.41
CA ASP A 168 5.39 -22.49 13.43
C ASP A 168 4.27 -22.99 14.34
N LEU A 169 3.57 -24.04 13.91
CA LEU A 169 2.58 -24.77 14.68
C LEU A 169 3.17 -26.10 15.13
N ARG A 170 3.13 -26.39 16.43
CA ARG A 170 3.44 -27.73 16.94
C ARG A 170 2.38 -28.71 16.50
N LEU A 171 2.79 -29.94 16.19
CA LEU A 171 1.86 -31.01 15.87
C LEU A 171 0.98 -31.33 17.08
N PRO A 172 -0.33 -31.55 16.88
CA PRO A 172 -1.23 -31.98 17.94
C PRO A 172 -1.05 -33.47 18.23
N SER A 173 -1.25 -33.85 19.50
CA SER A 173 -1.28 -35.24 19.92
C SER A 173 -2.72 -35.71 20.17
N ILE A 174 -2.98 -37.00 19.92
CA ILE A 174 -4.24 -37.68 20.29
C ILE A 174 -4.50 -37.70 21.81
N LYS A 175 -3.53 -37.25 22.61
CA LYS A 175 -3.65 -37.07 24.06
C LYS A 175 -4.13 -35.68 24.47
N GLY A 176 -4.51 -34.83 23.51
CA GLY A 176 -5.01 -33.47 23.78
C GLY A 176 -3.94 -32.45 24.16
N THR A 177 -2.69 -32.69 23.77
CA THR A 177 -1.55 -31.79 24.04
C THR A 177 -0.66 -31.66 22.81
N ALA A 178 0.15 -30.61 22.73
CA ALA A 178 1.18 -30.43 21.69
C ALA A 178 2.57 -30.33 22.33
N PRO A 179 3.16 -31.45 22.81
CA PRO A 179 4.34 -31.44 23.67
C PRO A 179 5.64 -31.05 22.95
N GLY A 180 5.64 -30.91 21.62
CA GLY A 180 6.85 -30.85 20.80
C GLY A 180 7.50 -32.23 20.64
N GLY A 181 8.45 -32.34 19.70
CA GLY A 181 9.20 -33.59 19.45
C GLY A 181 8.38 -34.74 18.87
N ILE A 182 7.17 -34.46 18.36
CA ILE A 182 6.39 -35.42 17.58
C ILE A 182 6.47 -35.06 16.10
N THR A 183 6.51 -36.09 15.26
CA THR A 183 6.58 -36.03 13.80
C THR A 183 5.35 -36.68 13.19
N ILE A 184 5.12 -36.49 11.89
CA ILE A 184 4.07 -37.15 11.11
C ILE A 184 4.08 -38.69 11.17
N GLU A 185 5.22 -39.29 11.53
CA GLU A 185 5.39 -40.75 11.65
C GLU A 185 5.04 -41.29 13.05
N ASN A 186 4.87 -40.41 14.04
CA ASN A 186 4.56 -40.85 15.40
C ASN A 186 3.11 -41.34 15.53
N GLU A 187 2.91 -42.47 16.20
CA GLU A 187 1.57 -43.05 16.44
C GLU A 187 0.62 -42.11 17.20
N ASN A 188 1.18 -41.19 17.99
CA ASN A 188 0.40 -40.24 18.80
C ASN A 188 0.07 -38.93 18.06
N TYR A 189 0.48 -38.75 16.81
CA TYR A 189 0.16 -37.57 16.01
C TYR A 189 -1.33 -37.57 15.62
N ASP A 190 -2.03 -36.50 15.97
CA ASP A 190 -3.45 -36.31 15.64
C ASP A 190 -3.61 -35.59 14.31
N ARG A 191 -3.55 -36.36 13.22
CA ARG A 191 -3.80 -35.84 11.86
C ARG A 191 -5.17 -35.16 11.72
N SER A 192 -6.19 -35.61 12.45
CA SER A 192 -7.53 -35.02 12.32
C SER A 192 -7.58 -33.63 12.95
N ALA A 193 -6.98 -33.46 14.13
CA ALA A 193 -6.80 -32.15 14.72
C ALA A 193 -5.94 -31.25 13.83
N MET A 194 -4.82 -31.77 13.31
CA MET A 194 -3.94 -31.00 12.43
C MET A 194 -4.64 -30.53 11.17
N ARG A 195 -5.43 -31.40 10.52
CA ARG A 195 -6.27 -31.03 9.37
C ARG A 195 -7.17 -29.85 9.69
N ALA A 196 -7.83 -29.88 10.85
CA ALA A 196 -8.76 -28.83 11.26
C ALA A 196 -8.04 -27.52 11.63
N MET A 197 -6.85 -27.60 12.25
CA MET A 197 -5.99 -26.44 12.50
C MET A 197 -5.56 -25.79 11.18
N LEU A 198 -5.04 -26.58 10.22
CA LEU A 198 -4.66 -26.06 8.91
C LEU A 198 -5.86 -25.46 8.16
N SER A 199 -7.03 -26.11 8.23
CA SER A 199 -8.25 -25.57 7.64
C SER A 199 -8.66 -24.23 8.27
N ALA A 200 -8.43 -24.05 9.56
CA ALA A 200 -8.69 -22.79 10.26
C ALA A 200 -7.79 -21.65 9.77
N PHE A 201 -6.54 -21.97 9.42
CA PHE A 201 -5.62 -21.01 8.82
C PHE A 201 -5.94 -20.74 7.35
N THR A 202 -6.20 -21.75 6.52
CA THR A 202 -6.39 -21.54 5.06
C THR A 202 -7.57 -20.62 4.70
N ILE A 203 -8.55 -20.47 5.59
CA ILE A 203 -9.66 -19.52 5.39
C ILE A 203 -9.33 -18.07 5.77
N GLN A 204 -8.22 -17.83 6.47
CA GLN A 204 -7.84 -16.49 6.90
C GLN A 204 -7.34 -15.66 5.72
N PRO A 205 -7.76 -14.40 5.59
CA PRO A 205 -7.54 -13.61 4.38
C PRO A 205 -6.07 -13.27 4.10
N LEU A 206 -5.22 -13.33 5.12
CA LEU A 206 -3.80 -13.02 5.02
C LEU A 206 -2.91 -14.24 4.75
N ILE A 207 -3.44 -15.46 4.85
CA ILE A 207 -2.60 -16.65 4.67
C ILE A 207 -2.16 -16.75 3.22
N THR A 208 -0.86 -17.01 3.04
CA THR A 208 -0.24 -17.13 1.72
C THR A 208 0.32 -18.52 1.49
N ARG A 209 0.95 -19.11 2.50
CA ARG A 209 1.60 -20.41 2.42
C ARG A 209 1.49 -21.13 3.75
N ILE A 210 1.45 -22.46 3.66
CA ILE A 210 1.57 -23.36 4.79
C ILE A 210 2.49 -24.49 4.34
N TYR A 211 3.63 -24.69 5.01
CA TYR A 211 4.52 -25.81 4.74
C TYR A 211 4.35 -26.88 5.81
N PHE A 212 4.04 -28.10 5.38
CA PHE A 212 3.91 -29.27 6.25
C PHE A 212 3.93 -30.56 5.42
N ASN A 213 4.63 -31.58 5.92
CA ASN A 213 4.95 -32.76 5.10
C ASN A 213 4.00 -33.95 5.24
N ASP A 214 2.87 -33.80 5.93
CA ASP A 214 1.85 -34.84 5.93
C ASP A 214 1.24 -34.99 4.52
N ARG A 215 1.66 -36.05 3.82
CA ARG A 215 1.25 -36.35 2.45
C ARG A 215 -0.27 -36.31 2.25
N ARG A 216 -1.07 -36.73 3.24
CA ARG A 216 -2.53 -36.70 3.10
C ARG A 216 -3.06 -35.27 3.11
N LEU A 217 -2.52 -34.41 3.96
CA LEU A 217 -2.95 -33.01 4.05
C LEU A 217 -2.47 -32.19 2.84
N ILE A 218 -1.31 -32.55 2.27
CA ILE A 218 -0.86 -32.02 0.96
C ILE A 218 -1.82 -32.44 -0.15
N GLU A 219 -2.21 -33.73 -0.22
CA GLU A 219 -3.17 -34.24 -1.21
C GLU A 219 -4.56 -33.58 -1.08
N GLU A 220 -4.92 -33.12 0.12
CA GLU A 220 -6.14 -32.34 0.40
C GLU A 220 -6.01 -30.84 0.05
N GLY A 221 -4.81 -30.37 -0.33
CA GLY A 221 -4.55 -28.98 -0.69
C GLY A 221 -4.46 -28.01 0.49
N LEU A 222 -4.20 -28.50 1.70
CA LEU A 222 -4.13 -27.68 2.91
C LEU A 222 -2.73 -27.12 3.19
N CYS A 223 -1.70 -27.72 2.61
CA CYS A 223 -0.30 -27.35 2.81
C CYS A 223 0.57 -27.81 1.64
N GLU A 224 1.80 -27.32 1.61
CA GLU A 224 2.82 -27.64 0.62
C GLU A 224 4.00 -28.36 1.29
N TYR A 225 4.70 -29.20 0.53
CA TYR A 225 5.92 -29.85 1.02
C TYR A 225 7.07 -28.85 1.12
N ALA A 226 7.82 -28.91 2.21
CA ALA A 226 9.14 -28.27 2.34
C ALA A 226 10.07 -29.13 3.21
N SER A 227 11.38 -29.10 2.92
CA SER A 227 12.36 -29.85 3.71
C SER A 227 12.28 -29.46 5.19
N HIS A 228 12.38 -30.42 6.10
CA HIS A 228 12.38 -30.24 7.57
C HIS A 228 11.05 -29.89 8.25
N HIS A 229 9.92 -30.00 7.55
CA HIS A 229 8.58 -29.70 8.11
C HIS A 229 7.78 -30.98 8.44
N ASP A 230 8.45 -31.97 9.06
CA ASP A 230 7.82 -33.24 9.46
C ASP A 230 7.28 -33.18 10.91
N ASP A 231 7.71 -32.20 11.71
CA ASP A 231 7.43 -32.05 13.14
C ASP A 231 6.79 -30.71 13.54
N HIS A 232 6.54 -29.84 12.56
CA HIS A 232 5.80 -28.60 12.69
C HIS A 232 5.17 -28.20 11.35
N ALA A 233 4.16 -27.33 11.38
CA ALA A 233 3.70 -26.64 10.18
C ALA A 233 4.11 -25.16 10.23
N HIS A 234 4.76 -24.69 9.17
CA HIS A 234 5.16 -23.30 9.03
C HIS A 234 4.08 -22.52 8.28
N VAL A 235 3.61 -21.42 8.85
CA VAL A 235 2.49 -20.62 8.33
C VAL A 235 2.98 -19.23 7.99
N GLU A 236 2.77 -18.78 6.75
CA GLU A 236 3.16 -17.44 6.27
C GLU A 236 1.94 -16.57 5.92
N ILE A 237 1.97 -15.30 6.35
CA ILE A 237 0.98 -14.29 5.96
C ILE A 237 1.55 -13.27 4.97
N LYS A 238 0.68 -12.70 4.12
CA LYS A 238 0.99 -11.49 3.34
C LYS A 238 0.80 -10.23 4.20
N PRO A 239 1.52 -9.15 3.87
CA PRO A 239 1.21 -7.84 4.42
C PRO A 239 -0.21 -7.40 4.07
N LEU A 240 -0.80 -6.57 4.94
CA LEU A 240 -2.01 -5.83 4.60
C LEU A 240 -1.74 -4.84 3.45
N VAL A 241 -2.80 -4.23 2.92
CA VAL A 241 -2.67 -3.03 2.08
C VAL A 241 -2.69 -1.82 3.02
N PRO A 242 -1.79 -0.83 2.88
CA PRO A 242 -1.75 0.29 3.82
C PRO A 242 -3.03 1.11 3.69
N LEU A 243 -3.75 1.27 4.79
CA LEU A 243 -4.87 2.19 4.95
C LEU A 243 -4.29 3.55 5.33
N VAL A 244 -3.65 4.17 4.33
CA VAL A 244 -3.21 5.55 4.47
C VAL A 244 -4.44 6.41 4.24
N ASP A 245 -4.87 7.13 5.27
CA ASP A 245 -5.70 8.29 5.04
C ASP A 245 -4.82 9.37 4.37
N TYR A 246 -4.74 9.32 3.04
CA TYR A 246 -4.00 10.29 2.24
C TYR A 246 -4.59 11.71 2.35
N ALA A 247 -5.72 11.89 3.04
CA ALA A 247 -6.44 13.15 3.10
C ALA A 247 -5.68 14.29 3.76
N ASP A 248 -4.62 14.05 4.54
CA ASP A 248 -3.99 15.17 5.26
C ASP A 248 -2.72 15.75 4.61
N ARG A 249 -1.93 14.98 3.85
CA ARG A 249 -0.68 15.52 3.25
C ARG A 249 -0.76 15.66 1.74
N THR A 250 -1.43 14.73 1.07
CA THR A 250 -1.75 14.90 -0.35
C THR A 250 -2.65 16.12 -0.51
N ASP A 251 -3.59 16.32 0.41
CA ASP A 251 -4.44 17.52 0.40
C ASP A 251 -3.66 18.81 0.63
N ILE A 252 -2.69 18.85 1.57
CA ILE A 252 -1.79 20.01 1.71
C ILE A 252 -1.00 20.28 0.43
N LEU A 253 -0.44 19.24 -0.21
CA LEU A 253 0.30 19.41 -1.47
C LEU A 253 -0.62 19.88 -2.61
N TRP A 254 -1.87 19.40 -2.64
CA TRP A 254 -2.86 19.87 -3.61
C TRP A 254 -3.33 21.29 -3.30
N GLN A 255 -3.48 21.68 -2.04
CA GLN A 255 -3.75 23.06 -1.64
C GLN A 255 -2.59 23.99 -2.04
N GLN A 256 -1.34 23.55 -1.83
CA GLN A 256 -0.15 24.24 -2.29
C GLN A 256 -0.12 24.34 -3.82
N THR A 257 -0.53 23.29 -4.53
CA THR A 257 -0.62 23.29 -6.00
C THR A 257 -1.69 24.26 -6.49
N LEU A 258 -2.86 24.29 -5.86
CA LEU A 258 -3.91 25.28 -6.15
C LEU A 258 -3.36 26.69 -5.99
N SER A 259 -2.77 27.00 -4.84
CA SER A 259 -2.19 28.33 -4.59
C SER A 259 -1.02 28.67 -5.52
N TYR A 260 -0.22 27.69 -5.95
CA TYR A 260 0.86 27.91 -6.92
C TYR A 260 0.33 28.32 -8.30
N PHE A 261 -0.85 27.82 -8.70
CA PHE A 261 -1.53 28.20 -9.94
C PHE A 261 -2.64 29.24 -9.72
N ASP A 262 -2.48 30.10 -8.71
CA ASP A 262 -3.37 31.23 -8.39
C ASP A 262 -4.83 30.84 -8.07
N GLY A 263 -5.06 29.59 -7.64
CA GLY A 263 -6.36 29.07 -7.24
C GLY A 263 -6.69 29.27 -5.76
N GLU A 264 -7.99 29.39 -5.47
CA GLU A 264 -8.53 29.46 -4.13
C GLU A 264 -8.67 28.08 -3.47
N ASN A 265 -8.38 27.99 -2.17
CA ASN A 265 -8.50 26.76 -1.40
C ASN A 265 -9.94 26.55 -0.90
N CYS A 266 -10.82 26.16 -1.81
CA CYS A 266 -12.20 25.80 -1.48
C CYS A 266 -12.28 24.38 -0.88
N GLU A 267 -13.25 24.15 0.01
CA GLU A 267 -13.51 22.82 0.58
C GLU A 267 -14.53 22.06 -0.29
N PRO A 268 -14.14 20.97 -1.01
CA PRO A 268 -15.03 20.28 -1.94
C PRO A 268 -16.33 19.79 -1.31
N THR A 269 -16.30 19.39 -0.04
CA THR A 269 -17.48 18.88 0.66
C THR A 269 -18.59 19.92 0.87
N ASN A 270 -18.32 21.21 0.64
CA ASN A 270 -19.33 22.29 0.67
C ASN A 270 -20.23 22.32 -0.57
N TYR A 271 -19.91 21.55 -1.62
CA TYR A 271 -20.62 21.53 -2.89
C TYR A 271 -21.34 20.20 -3.07
N PRO A 272 -22.50 20.10 -3.75
CA PRO A 272 -23.20 18.83 -3.93
C PRO A 272 -22.46 17.89 -4.90
N MET A 273 -22.41 16.57 -4.61
CA MET A 273 -21.77 15.53 -5.45
C MET A 273 -22.55 15.31 -6.76
N THR A 274 -22.44 16.28 -7.65
CA THR A 274 -23.19 16.41 -8.90
C THR A 274 -22.32 17.16 -9.91
N LEU A 275 -22.65 17.07 -11.20
CA LEU A 275 -21.98 17.85 -12.25
C LEU A 275 -21.97 19.36 -11.94
N ASN A 276 -23.13 19.90 -11.57
CA ASN A 276 -23.26 21.34 -11.23
C ASN A 276 -22.49 21.70 -9.94
N GLY A 277 -22.43 20.81 -8.95
CA GLY A 277 -21.64 21.07 -7.76
C GLY A 277 -20.14 21.10 -8.05
N PHE A 278 -19.66 20.22 -8.94
CA PHE A 278 -18.26 20.29 -9.40
C PHE A 278 -18.01 21.54 -10.25
N GLN A 279 -18.96 21.95 -11.09
CA GLN A 279 -18.87 23.21 -11.83
C GLN A 279 -18.73 24.42 -10.89
N ASN A 280 -19.60 24.54 -9.89
CA ASN A 280 -19.54 25.61 -8.92
C ASN A 280 -18.23 25.60 -8.12
N TYR A 281 -17.73 24.40 -7.80
CA TYR A 281 -16.43 24.26 -7.14
C TYR A 281 -15.27 24.75 -8.03
N LEU A 282 -15.26 24.38 -9.32
CA LEU A 282 -14.24 24.85 -10.27
C LEU A 282 -14.26 26.38 -10.40
N GLU A 283 -15.46 26.97 -10.50
CA GLU A 283 -15.64 28.43 -10.57
C GLU A 283 -15.13 29.14 -9.31
N ASP A 284 -15.47 28.63 -8.12
CA ASP A 284 -15.03 29.22 -6.85
C ASP A 284 -13.52 29.07 -6.61
N VAL A 285 -12.91 27.98 -7.10
CA VAL A 285 -11.46 27.80 -7.08
C VAL A 285 -10.75 28.74 -8.08
N GLY A 286 -11.44 29.19 -9.12
CA GLY A 286 -10.92 30.14 -10.12
C GLY A 286 -10.58 29.55 -11.48
N VAL A 287 -11.07 28.35 -11.82
CA VAL A 287 -10.96 27.78 -13.18
C VAL A 287 -11.97 28.49 -14.10
N ASN A 288 -11.48 29.17 -15.13
CA ASN A 288 -12.24 30.09 -15.97
C ASN A 288 -12.58 29.53 -17.34
N TYR A 289 -11.73 28.66 -17.89
CA TYR A 289 -11.81 28.33 -19.31
C TYR A 289 -12.35 26.94 -19.62
N PHE A 290 -12.40 26.04 -18.63
CA PHE A 290 -12.86 24.68 -18.78
C PHE A 290 -14.03 24.40 -17.85
N SER A 291 -15.01 23.64 -18.34
CA SER A 291 -16.20 23.27 -17.56
C SER A 291 -16.06 21.90 -16.92
N ALA A 292 -16.83 21.68 -15.86
CA ALA A 292 -17.02 20.35 -15.29
C ALA A 292 -17.55 19.35 -16.32
N GLU A 293 -18.40 19.79 -17.25
CA GLU A 293 -18.89 18.92 -18.33
C GLU A 293 -17.74 18.45 -19.21
N GLU A 294 -16.86 19.35 -19.63
CA GLU A 294 -15.70 19.01 -20.44
C GLU A 294 -14.72 18.06 -19.72
N MET A 295 -14.51 18.27 -18.43
CA MET A 295 -13.60 17.42 -17.64
C MET A 295 -14.15 16.02 -17.35
N LEU A 296 -15.48 15.90 -17.16
CA LEU A 296 -16.12 14.68 -16.66
C LEU A 296 -16.82 13.85 -17.75
N VAL A 297 -17.08 14.41 -18.92
CA VAL A 297 -17.69 13.66 -20.03
C VAL A 297 -16.67 12.72 -20.66
N PRO A 298 -17.00 11.44 -20.88
CA PRO A 298 -16.10 10.50 -21.53
C PRO A 298 -15.79 10.91 -22.97
N HIS A 299 -14.52 10.84 -23.37
CA HIS A 299 -14.12 11.09 -24.77
C HIS A 299 -14.79 10.11 -25.76
N HIS A 300 -14.86 8.82 -25.39
CA HIS A 300 -15.54 7.75 -26.13
C HIS A 300 -16.88 7.45 -25.46
N GLN A 301 -17.88 8.32 -25.66
CA GLN A 301 -19.19 8.23 -25.02
C GLN A 301 -19.91 6.92 -25.37
N GLU A 302 -19.71 6.39 -26.57
CA GLU A 302 -20.26 5.10 -27.00
C GLU A 302 -19.73 3.93 -26.16
N ILE A 303 -18.42 3.95 -25.83
CA ILE A 303 -17.79 2.93 -24.99
C ILE A 303 -18.26 3.09 -23.54
N ALA A 304 -18.34 4.33 -23.04
CA ALA A 304 -18.87 4.59 -21.71
C ALA A 304 -20.32 4.09 -21.59
N ALA A 305 -21.18 4.37 -22.57
CA ALA A 305 -22.56 3.92 -22.61
C ALA A 305 -22.66 2.38 -22.63
N GLN A 306 -21.82 1.69 -23.41
CA GLN A 306 -21.74 0.22 -23.39
C GLN A 306 -21.36 -0.33 -22.01
N LEU A 307 -20.56 0.40 -21.24
CA LEU A 307 -20.16 0.06 -19.88
C LEU A 307 -21.16 0.55 -18.82
N GLY A 308 -22.30 1.13 -19.21
CA GLY A 308 -23.31 1.66 -18.30
C GLY A 308 -22.90 2.95 -17.59
N MET A 309 -22.02 3.75 -18.20
CA MET A 309 -21.48 4.99 -17.65
C MET A 309 -21.85 6.17 -18.54
N THR A 310 -22.20 7.30 -17.94
CA THR A 310 -22.55 8.53 -18.68
C THR A 310 -21.69 9.73 -18.27
N LEU A 311 -21.13 9.70 -17.06
CA LEU A 311 -20.31 10.77 -16.51
C LEU A 311 -19.23 10.16 -15.61
N PHE A 312 -18.03 10.73 -15.62
CA PHE A 312 -16.92 10.34 -14.75
C PHE A 312 -16.76 11.36 -13.62
N LEU A 313 -17.70 11.41 -12.68
CA LEU A 313 -17.59 12.25 -11.48
C LEU A 313 -16.81 11.51 -10.37
N PRO A 314 -15.59 11.94 -10.00
CA PRO A 314 -14.82 11.32 -8.92
C PRO A 314 -15.29 11.77 -7.53
N PRO A 315 -14.87 11.06 -6.45
CA PRO A 315 -15.17 11.47 -5.08
C PRO A 315 -14.57 12.84 -4.71
N TYR A 316 -15.13 13.49 -3.67
CA TYR A 316 -14.75 14.86 -3.24
C TYR A 316 -13.27 15.05 -3.00
N ASN A 317 -12.61 14.06 -2.39
CA ASN A 317 -11.19 14.11 -2.05
C ASN A 317 -10.28 14.20 -3.29
N TRP A 318 -10.82 14.07 -4.51
CA TRP A 318 -10.07 14.24 -5.74
C TRP A 318 -10.35 15.57 -6.44
N TRP A 319 -11.36 16.33 -6.03
CA TRP A 319 -11.80 17.55 -6.72
C TRP A 319 -10.69 18.62 -6.75
N ARG A 320 -9.89 18.75 -5.69
CA ARG A 320 -8.70 19.62 -5.67
C ARG A 320 -7.70 19.28 -6.78
N LYS A 321 -7.51 17.99 -7.08
CA LYS A 321 -6.62 17.56 -8.17
C LYS A 321 -7.14 18.06 -9.52
N GLY A 322 -8.43 17.88 -9.77
CA GLY A 322 -9.08 18.32 -11.00
C GLY A 322 -8.98 19.83 -11.18
N ALA A 323 -9.27 20.59 -10.13
CA ALA A 323 -9.17 22.05 -10.19
C ALA A 323 -7.73 22.52 -10.44
N ALA A 324 -6.72 21.93 -9.78
CA ALA A 324 -5.31 22.26 -10.02
C ALA A 324 -4.89 21.99 -11.47
N LEU A 325 -5.33 20.86 -12.04
CA LEU A 325 -5.08 20.53 -13.45
C LEU A 325 -5.81 21.51 -14.39
N GLY A 326 -7.02 21.94 -14.02
CA GLY A 326 -7.78 22.97 -14.72
C GLY A 326 -7.08 24.33 -14.72
N LEU A 327 -6.53 24.77 -13.57
CA LEU A 327 -5.81 26.04 -13.46
C LEU A 327 -4.54 26.07 -14.32
N LEU A 328 -3.76 24.98 -14.35
CA LEU A 328 -2.63 24.90 -15.28
C LEU A 328 -3.10 24.89 -16.74
N ALA A 329 -4.20 24.20 -17.05
CA ALA A 329 -4.78 24.25 -18.39
C ALA A 329 -5.22 25.68 -18.78
N ASP A 330 -5.77 26.46 -17.84
CA ASP A 330 -6.11 27.87 -18.03
C ASP A 330 -4.87 28.68 -18.40
N GLN A 331 -3.79 28.57 -17.60
CA GLN A 331 -2.53 29.28 -17.87
C GLN A 331 -1.95 28.90 -19.24
N ILE A 332 -2.00 27.62 -19.61
CA ILE A 332 -1.58 27.18 -20.95
C ILE A 332 -2.47 27.79 -22.03
N ARG A 333 -3.80 27.80 -21.84
CA ARG A 333 -4.75 28.38 -22.80
C ARG A 333 -4.49 29.87 -22.99
N GLU A 334 -4.21 30.61 -21.92
CA GLU A 334 -3.83 32.03 -21.98
C GLU A 334 -2.50 32.23 -22.72
N LEU A 335 -1.49 31.43 -22.38
CA LEU A 335 -0.17 31.46 -23.01
C LEU A 335 -0.25 31.29 -24.52
N VAL A 336 -1.00 30.29 -24.99
CA VAL A 336 -1.12 29.99 -26.43
C VAL A 336 -2.18 30.84 -27.13
N ASN A 337 -3.04 31.52 -26.37
CA ASN A 337 -4.13 32.37 -26.85
C ASN A 337 -5.03 31.70 -27.91
N GLU A 338 -5.36 30.42 -27.69
CA GLU A 338 -6.31 29.65 -28.50
C GLU A 338 -7.14 28.70 -27.64
N PRO A 339 -8.37 28.33 -28.05
CA PRO A 339 -9.14 27.33 -27.32
C PRO A 339 -8.44 25.96 -27.34
N LEU A 340 -8.29 25.37 -26.16
CA LEU A 340 -7.86 23.99 -25.94
C LEU A 340 -9.09 23.11 -25.67
N ILE A 341 -8.92 21.79 -25.77
CA ILE A 341 -9.95 20.82 -25.40
C ILE A 341 -9.37 19.85 -24.38
N ILE A 342 -9.99 19.72 -23.20
CA ILE A 342 -9.72 18.62 -22.27
C ILE A 342 -10.51 17.40 -22.77
N ARG A 343 -9.82 16.28 -23.04
CA ARG A 343 -10.49 15.06 -23.50
C ARG A 343 -11.35 14.43 -22.41
N ASN A 344 -10.76 14.36 -21.22
CA ASN A 344 -11.36 14.03 -19.94
C ASN A 344 -10.24 14.03 -18.88
N TRP A 345 -10.63 14.24 -17.63
CA TRP A 345 -9.71 14.23 -16.49
C TRP A 345 -9.59 12.83 -15.87
N TRP A 346 -10.66 12.32 -15.25
CA TRP A 346 -10.64 11.01 -14.60
C TRP A 346 -11.23 9.91 -15.50
N ARG A 347 -10.69 8.69 -15.37
CA ARG A 347 -11.16 7.48 -16.09
C ARG A 347 -11.37 6.33 -15.13
N PRO A 348 -12.61 5.81 -14.99
CA PRO A 348 -12.84 4.54 -14.33
C PRO A 348 -12.00 3.43 -14.98
N LEU A 349 -11.43 2.53 -14.16
CA LEU A 349 -10.49 1.50 -14.63
C LEU A 349 -11.05 0.68 -15.81
N ARG A 350 -12.32 0.26 -15.74
CA ARG A 350 -12.99 -0.51 -16.81
C ARG A 350 -13.07 0.24 -18.13
N TYR A 351 -13.30 1.55 -18.08
CA TYR A 351 -13.31 2.39 -19.28
C TYR A 351 -11.88 2.59 -19.80
N ASN A 352 -10.94 2.93 -18.92
CA ASN A 352 -9.54 3.16 -19.30
C ASN A 352 -8.92 1.94 -19.99
N GLN A 353 -9.20 0.73 -19.49
CA GLN A 353 -8.67 -0.53 -20.04
C GLN A 353 -9.42 -1.06 -21.27
N HIS A 354 -10.53 -0.44 -21.67
CA HIS A 354 -11.26 -0.89 -22.84
C HIS A 354 -10.34 -0.83 -24.08
N PRO A 355 -10.29 -1.85 -24.95
CA PRO A 355 -9.33 -1.90 -26.06
C PRO A 355 -9.34 -0.68 -27.00
N THR A 356 -10.52 -0.07 -27.19
CA THR A 356 -10.68 1.18 -27.97
C THR A 356 -10.04 2.39 -27.29
N VAL A 357 -10.12 2.46 -25.96
CA VAL A 357 -9.51 3.56 -25.17
C VAL A 357 -8.01 3.31 -25.01
N GLY A 358 -7.61 2.06 -24.79
CA GLY A 358 -6.21 1.62 -24.83
C GLY A 358 -5.33 2.21 -23.73
N GLY A 359 -5.91 2.60 -22.58
CA GLY A 359 -5.19 3.19 -21.47
C GLY A 359 -4.33 2.18 -20.69
N SER A 360 -3.20 2.65 -20.15
CA SER A 360 -2.32 1.85 -19.28
C SER A 360 -2.99 1.51 -17.95
N LEU A 361 -2.65 0.36 -17.38
CA LEU A 361 -3.00 -0.03 -15.99
C LEU A 361 -2.44 0.94 -14.93
N THR A 362 -1.37 1.66 -15.27
CA THR A 362 -0.68 2.63 -14.39
C THR A 362 -0.95 4.08 -14.80
N SER A 363 -2.03 4.33 -15.57
CA SER A 363 -2.39 5.65 -16.08
C SER A 363 -2.75 6.63 -14.97
N ASP A 364 -2.24 7.87 -15.05
CA ASP A 364 -2.58 8.97 -14.12
C ASP A 364 -4.07 9.32 -14.15
N HIS A 365 -4.76 9.02 -15.25
CA HIS A 365 -6.21 9.21 -15.34
C HIS A 365 -7.00 8.30 -14.39
N ILE A 366 -6.48 7.13 -14.02
CA ILE A 366 -7.20 6.20 -13.12
C ILE A 366 -7.20 6.77 -11.69
N THR A 367 -6.13 7.46 -11.31
CA THR A 367 -5.92 8.07 -9.99
C THR A 367 -6.25 9.57 -9.95
N ALA A 368 -6.75 10.10 -11.08
CA ALA A 368 -7.15 11.49 -11.28
C ALA A 368 -6.00 12.51 -11.10
N ASP A 369 -4.76 12.08 -11.36
CA ASP A 369 -3.56 12.90 -11.17
C ASP A 369 -3.12 13.59 -12.47
N GLY A 370 -3.78 13.34 -13.61
CA GLY A 370 -3.43 13.95 -14.89
C GLY A 370 -4.59 14.13 -15.85
N ILE A 371 -4.40 15.01 -16.83
CA ILE A 371 -5.34 15.30 -17.92
C ILE A 371 -4.65 15.21 -19.28
N ASP A 372 -5.45 15.00 -20.32
CA ASP A 372 -5.03 15.12 -21.72
C ASP A 372 -5.68 16.35 -22.33
N ILE A 373 -4.87 17.28 -22.86
CA ILE A 373 -5.32 18.46 -23.60
C ILE A 373 -4.96 18.37 -25.08
N ASP A 374 -5.90 18.77 -25.94
CA ASP A 374 -5.74 18.86 -27.39
C ASP A 374 -5.58 20.31 -27.87
N PHE A 375 -4.66 20.49 -28.82
CA PHE A 375 -4.32 21.78 -29.41
C PHE A 375 -4.86 21.92 -30.83
N ARG A 376 -5.20 23.15 -31.23
CA ARG A 376 -5.65 23.45 -32.59
C ARG A 376 -4.51 23.46 -33.58
N SER A 377 -3.31 23.84 -33.14
CA SER A 377 -2.13 23.91 -34.00
C SER A 377 -0.89 23.28 -33.36
N THR A 378 0.02 22.82 -34.22
CA THR A 378 1.35 22.34 -33.81
C THR A 378 2.16 23.44 -33.12
N THR A 379 1.99 24.70 -33.55
CA THR A 379 2.69 25.86 -32.99
C THR A 379 2.28 26.08 -31.53
N SER A 380 0.98 26.12 -31.25
CA SER A 380 0.45 26.29 -29.91
C SER A 380 0.85 25.13 -28.99
N ARG A 381 0.82 23.89 -29.51
CA ARG A 381 1.33 22.72 -28.79
C ARG A 381 2.82 22.83 -28.46
N LYS A 382 3.67 23.33 -29.38
CA LYS A 382 5.11 23.57 -29.11
C LYS A 382 5.31 24.61 -28.02
N GLN A 383 4.56 25.71 -28.06
CA GLN A 383 4.65 26.76 -27.06
C GLN A 383 4.24 26.26 -25.66
N ALA A 384 3.16 25.47 -25.58
CA ALA A 384 2.76 24.82 -24.34
C ALA A 384 3.79 23.80 -23.82
N GLU A 385 4.39 23.02 -24.72
CA GLU A 385 5.46 22.08 -24.39
C GLU A 385 6.68 22.79 -23.80
N GLU A 386 7.13 23.91 -24.38
CA GLU A 386 8.26 24.69 -23.85
C GLU A 386 7.97 25.19 -22.43
N TYR A 387 6.76 25.71 -22.18
CA TYR A 387 6.35 26.14 -20.86
C TYR A 387 6.31 25.00 -19.84
N LEU A 388 5.69 23.87 -20.21
CA LEU A 388 5.62 22.69 -19.35
C LEU A 388 6.99 22.07 -19.08
N LEU A 389 7.92 22.12 -20.04
CA LEU A 389 9.31 21.70 -19.83
C LEU A 389 10.04 22.63 -18.85
N GLY A 390 9.76 23.93 -18.89
CA GLY A 390 10.27 24.88 -17.89
C GLY A 390 9.80 24.52 -16.48
N LEU A 391 8.50 24.29 -16.29
CA LEU A 391 7.95 23.81 -15.02
C LEU A 391 8.55 22.46 -14.61
N TYR A 392 8.65 21.53 -15.57
CA TYR A 392 9.26 20.22 -15.34
C TYR A 392 10.70 20.35 -14.85
N GLU A 393 11.47 21.33 -15.30
CA GLU A 393 12.86 21.49 -14.89
C GLU A 393 13.02 22.26 -13.57
N GLN A 394 12.13 23.20 -13.28
CA GLN A 394 12.27 24.14 -12.16
C GLN A 394 11.53 23.70 -10.89
N GLU A 395 10.43 22.97 -11.03
CA GLU A 395 9.51 22.67 -9.93
C GLU A 395 9.51 21.16 -9.61
N ASP A 396 10.61 20.69 -9.02
CA ASP A 396 10.76 19.27 -8.66
C ASP A 396 9.64 18.74 -7.75
N TRP A 397 9.11 19.60 -6.87
CA TRP A 397 8.08 19.23 -5.91
C TRP A 397 6.71 18.91 -6.54
N LEU A 398 6.44 19.39 -7.77
CA LEU A 398 5.20 19.06 -8.49
C LEU A 398 5.18 17.60 -8.98
N GLU A 399 6.33 16.92 -9.00
CA GLU A 399 6.50 15.58 -9.55
C GLU A 399 5.84 15.41 -10.94
N LEU A 400 6.01 16.43 -11.81
CA LEU A 400 5.25 16.56 -13.05
C LEU A 400 5.41 15.32 -13.96
N SER A 401 4.29 14.75 -14.41
CA SER A 401 4.24 13.71 -15.43
C SER A 401 3.90 14.35 -16.77
N LEU A 402 4.68 14.07 -17.83
CA LEU A 402 4.52 14.70 -19.15
C LEU A 402 4.53 13.67 -20.28
N GLY A 403 3.41 13.59 -21.01
CA GLY A 403 3.30 12.79 -22.23
C GLY A 403 3.15 13.69 -23.45
N LEU A 404 4.15 13.72 -24.31
CA LEU A 404 4.19 14.65 -25.44
C LEU A 404 3.74 13.95 -26.73
N GLY A 405 2.67 14.44 -27.35
CA GLY A 405 2.10 13.91 -28.59
C GLY A 405 2.12 14.93 -29.73
N GLY A 406 1.64 14.53 -30.92
CA GLY A 406 1.69 15.41 -32.09
C GLY A 406 0.80 16.66 -31.95
N ARG A 407 -0.42 16.48 -31.43
CA ARG A 407 -1.42 17.53 -31.20
C ARG A 407 -2.02 17.52 -29.80
N SER A 408 -1.51 16.66 -28.93
CA SER A 408 -2.01 16.47 -27.58
C SER A 408 -0.85 16.45 -26.59
N ILE A 409 -1.09 16.97 -25.39
CA ILE A 409 -0.16 16.84 -24.27
C ILE A 409 -0.92 16.23 -23.10
N HIS A 410 -0.33 15.21 -22.50
CA HIS A 410 -0.68 14.73 -21.18
C HIS A 410 0.16 15.49 -20.15
N PHE A 411 -0.48 16.01 -19.10
CA PHE A 411 0.24 16.45 -17.92
C PHE A 411 -0.48 16.05 -16.64
N GLY A 412 0.31 15.83 -15.58
CA GLY A 412 -0.18 15.51 -14.25
C GLY A 412 0.76 15.94 -13.14
N PHE A 413 0.25 16.07 -11.91
CA PHE A 413 1.02 16.44 -10.72
C PHE A 413 1.00 15.32 -9.70
N LEU A 414 2.05 15.23 -8.88
CA LEU A 414 2.11 14.36 -7.70
C LEU A 414 1.71 12.90 -8.02
N SER A 415 2.04 12.47 -9.24
CA SER A 415 1.61 11.17 -9.76
C SER A 415 2.22 10.05 -8.90
N PRO A 416 1.47 8.96 -8.63
CA PRO A 416 2.01 7.77 -7.99
C PRO A 416 3.23 7.18 -8.72
N ASN A 417 3.36 7.40 -10.04
CA ASN A 417 4.53 6.97 -10.81
C ASN A 417 5.61 8.04 -10.93
N LYS A 418 5.54 9.09 -10.10
CA LYS A 418 6.54 10.16 -9.95
C LYS A 418 6.77 10.98 -11.23
N LYS A 419 7.68 11.95 -11.09
CA LYS A 419 8.17 12.82 -12.15
C LYS A 419 8.68 11.99 -13.33
N ARG A 420 8.11 12.21 -14.52
CA ARG A 420 8.51 11.48 -15.73
C ARG A 420 8.11 12.19 -17.00
N LYS A 421 8.83 11.91 -18.08
CA LYS A 421 8.55 12.45 -19.41
C LYS A 421 8.60 11.34 -20.46
N TRP A 422 7.63 11.29 -21.35
CA TRP A 422 7.57 10.33 -22.45
C TRP A 422 7.00 10.96 -23.73
N TYR A 423 7.18 10.26 -24.85
CA TYR A 423 6.74 10.71 -26.17
C TYR A 423 5.79 9.68 -26.77
N TYR A 424 4.63 10.13 -27.26
CA TYR A 424 3.73 9.28 -28.03
C TYR A 424 4.26 9.11 -29.45
N LYS A 425 3.89 8.01 -30.11
CA LYS A 425 4.24 7.76 -31.52
C LYS A 425 3.89 8.94 -32.45
N SER A 426 2.78 9.63 -32.16
CA SER A 426 2.32 10.78 -32.94
C SER A 426 3.22 12.02 -32.84
N TYR A 427 4.06 12.12 -31.80
CA TYR A 427 4.95 13.26 -31.59
C TYR A 427 5.93 13.45 -32.76
N HIS A 428 6.51 12.36 -33.25
CA HIS A 428 7.49 12.38 -34.32
C HIS A 428 6.88 12.46 -35.73
N LEU A 429 5.55 12.30 -35.86
CA LEU A 429 4.86 12.36 -37.15
C LEU A 429 4.56 13.79 -37.61
N VAL A 430 4.88 14.79 -36.77
CA VAL A 430 4.62 16.22 -37.04
C VAL A 430 5.88 16.95 -37.52
N SER A 431 6.83 16.21 -38.12
CA SER A 431 8.00 16.78 -38.78
C SER A 431 7.63 17.30 -40.18
N GLU A 432 7.15 18.54 -40.23
CA GLU A 432 7.47 19.60 -41.22
C GLU A 432 6.58 20.83 -40.94
#